data_AF-A0A0D0BEU3-F1
#
_entry.id   AF-A0A0D0BEU3-F1
#
_cell.length_a   1.000
_cell.length_b   1.000
_cell.length_c   1.000
_cell.angle_alpha   90.00
_cell.angle_beta   90.00
_cell.angle_gamma   90.00
#
_symmetry.space_group_name_H-M   'P 1'
#
loop_
_entity.id
_entity.type
_entity.pdbx_description
1 polymer ?
#
loop_
_entity_poly.entity_id
_entity_poly.type
_entity_poly.pdbx_seq_one_letter_code
_entity_poly.pdbx_strand_id
1 'polypeptide(L)'
;MTSSMFPHLVLDQYRELMRLKTMKWHGFGHRSEIPSTGELALCKYTWSFVMNGNFKVEHLHPIKPFDEVWLSDGLGFIIKKNRYKMHLAEATDTAEKSSCNNHQAVNQANAARHKLESTGIGGVACAQHGCFVPHSMVDFQKGEKQMNMDYTLCEASQHNMEGITRAIIFYDINCQYNKHFRVQVDRSQFLEMSPGLTIIPGIGLWHGHGHQDSCYVWYASNFIEGIGRINGEIMETLWAHLNLISPAAQGMTLCRKFKLARNGILESGKAFNRLDEAAPAHLKMEWLARERTAQSSRLNDPAAMDEYEINIKKGAWTSIVSVEVQEGNARNAAPSCRSTWISTGLAIEEAQIALLIEVQRIGRRSTETQRLDIAQAMRLDILDGLDDDQADFTETSDTWANSPELTVILLPSNLGVDQCRHCIAEDLIPLEISLHEGQANDALHNLQIHLCNKAILFRTTVRQAKSQALKTRAWSQVTSVQQAVSLHASIYSKTRKQMIKLEPGQDQLQKYKPLLCEQLKISTAVGDPNA
;
A
#
# COMPACT_ATOMS: atom_id res chain seq x y z
N MET A 1 -31.92 -24.17 -9.24
CA MET A 1 -33.16 -24.31 -8.45
C MET A 1 -33.01 -25.50 -7.53
N THR A 2 -32.82 -25.28 -6.22
CA THR A 2 -32.96 -26.32 -5.19
C THR A 2 -34.22 -25.97 -4.40
N SER A 3 -35.27 -26.76 -4.57
CA SER A 3 -36.52 -26.59 -3.81
C SER A 3 -36.24 -26.90 -2.33
N SER A 4 -36.55 -25.95 -1.44
CA SER A 4 -36.47 -26.14 0.01
C SER A 4 -37.54 -27.10 0.55
N MET A 5 -38.48 -27.55 -0.29
CA MET A 5 -39.62 -28.36 0.15
C MET A 5 -39.36 -29.87 0.25
N PHE A 6 -38.31 -30.41 -0.40
CA PHE A 6 -38.14 -31.88 -0.46
C PHE A 6 -36.68 -32.35 -0.37
N PRO A 7 -36.04 -32.23 0.81
CA PRO A 7 -34.63 -32.63 0.99
C PRO A 7 -34.38 -34.14 0.85
N HIS A 8 -35.41 -34.97 1.00
CA HIS A 8 -35.33 -36.44 0.95
C HIS A 8 -35.54 -37.04 -0.45
N LEU A 9 -35.91 -36.23 -1.45
CA LEU A 9 -36.13 -36.66 -2.84
C LEU A 9 -34.91 -36.49 -3.75
N VAL A 10 -33.85 -35.83 -3.28
CA VAL A 10 -32.56 -35.76 -3.99
C VAL A 10 -31.70 -36.92 -3.53
N LEU A 11 -31.73 -38.02 -4.29
CA LEU A 11 -30.75 -39.10 -4.17
C LEU A 11 -29.36 -38.50 -4.35
N ASP A 12 -28.69 -38.27 -3.22
CA ASP A 12 -27.30 -37.83 -3.09
C ASP A 12 -27.04 -36.32 -3.32
N GLN A 13 -27.44 -35.50 -2.33
CA GLN A 13 -27.11 -34.07 -2.25
C GLN A 13 -25.61 -33.78 -2.42
N TYR A 14 -24.74 -34.68 -1.96
CA TYR A 14 -23.29 -34.54 -2.10
C TYR A 14 -22.86 -34.68 -3.56
N ARG A 15 -23.40 -35.66 -4.29
CA ARG A 15 -23.14 -35.84 -5.72
C ARG A 15 -23.61 -34.64 -6.54
N GLU A 16 -24.78 -34.08 -6.24
CA GLU A 16 -25.28 -32.87 -6.89
C GLU A 16 -24.42 -31.63 -6.58
N LEU A 17 -23.96 -31.48 -5.33
CA LEU A 17 -23.08 -30.39 -4.95
C LEU A 17 -21.69 -30.51 -5.61
N MET A 18 -21.16 -31.72 -5.71
CA MET A 18 -19.92 -32.00 -6.45
C MET A 18 -20.09 -31.78 -7.96
N ARG A 19 -21.26 -32.10 -8.52
CA ARG A 19 -21.61 -31.81 -9.92
C ARG A 19 -21.63 -30.31 -10.18
N LEU A 20 -22.35 -29.53 -9.37
CA LEU A 20 -22.40 -28.07 -9.47
C LEU A 20 -21.02 -27.43 -9.28
N LYS A 21 -20.22 -27.92 -8.33
CA LYS A 21 -18.84 -27.48 -8.12
C LYS A 21 -18.00 -27.73 -9.37
N THR A 22 -18.10 -28.92 -9.96
CA THR A 22 -17.38 -29.29 -11.19
C THR A 22 -17.81 -28.43 -12.38
N MET A 23 -19.11 -28.20 -12.56
CA MET A 23 -19.63 -27.30 -13.61
C MET A 23 -19.11 -25.87 -13.43
N LYS A 24 -19.14 -25.34 -12.19
CA LYS A 24 -18.59 -24.03 -11.87
C LYS A 24 -17.08 -23.95 -12.12
N TRP A 25 -16.34 -25.03 -11.84
CA TRP A 25 -14.89 -25.10 -12.07
C TRP A 25 -14.50 -25.01 -13.55
N HIS A 26 -15.37 -25.46 -14.45
CA HIS A 26 -15.11 -25.46 -15.89
C HIS A 26 -15.84 -24.34 -16.65
N GLY A 27 -16.47 -23.39 -15.94
CA GLY A 27 -17.17 -22.26 -16.57
C GLY A 27 -18.59 -22.55 -17.07
N PHE A 28 -19.24 -23.60 -16.57
CA PHE A 28 -20.60 -24.02 -16.93
C PHE A 28 -21.63 -23.85 -15.80
N GLY A 29 -21.22 -23.28 -14.66
CA GLY A 29 -22.06 -23.17 -13.46
C GLY A 29 -23.29 -22.27 -13.59
N HIS A 30 -23.40 -21.50 -14.67
CA HIS A 30 -24.53 -20.61 -14.96
C HIS A 30 -25.60 -21.24 -15.89
N ARG A 31 -25.39 -22.48 -16.37
CA ARG A 31 -26.35 -23.19 -17.23
C ARG A 31 -27.19 -24.20 -16.46
N SER A 32 -28.41 -24.42 -16.92
CA SER A 32 -29.29 -25.52 -16.47
C SER A 32 -28.97 -26.84 -17.17
N GLU A 33 -28.38 -26.78 -18.36
CA GLU A 33 -28.05 -27.95 -19.19
C GLU A 33 -26.74 -28.60 -18.76
N ILE A 34 -26.69 -29.94 -18.89
CA ILE A 34 -25.49 -30.72 -18.61
C ILE A 34 -24.57 -30.62 -19.83
N PRO A 35 -23.29 -30.27 -19.65
CA PRO A 35 -22.36 -30.19 -20.77
C PRO A 35 -22.24 -31.52 -21.50
N SER A 36 -22.18 -31.46 -22.84
CA SER A 36 -22.01 -32.64 -23.69
C SER A 36 -20.59 -33.22 -23.57
N THR A 37 -20.38 -34.42 -24.13
CA THR A 37 -19.06 -35.10 -24.09
C THR A 37 -17.99 -34.22 -24.72
N GLY A 38 -17.03 -33.76 -23.93
CA GLY A 38 -15.91 -32.93 -24.37
C GLY A 38 -16.04 -31.44 -24.03
N GLU A 39 -17.25 -30.93 -23.73
CA GLU A 39 -17.44 -29.50 -23.38
C GLU A 39 -16.75 -29.11 -22.08
N LEU A 40 -16.70 -30.01 -21.10
CA LEU A 40 -15.93 -29.76 -19.86
C LEU A 40 -14.43 -29.59 -20.14
N ALA A 41 -13.91 -30.12 -21.26
CA ALA A 41 -12.52 -29.92 -21.65
C ALA A 41 -12.30 -28.62 -22.44
N LEU A 42 -13.36 -27.85 -22.75
CA LEU A 42 -13.25 -26.62 -23.53
C LEU A 42 -12.25 -25.63 -22.94
N CYS A 43 -12.11 -25.57 -21.61
CA CYS A 43 -11.11 -24.73 -20.95
C CYS A 43 -9.66 -25.14 -21.21
N LYS A 44 -9.41 -26.39 -21.60
CA LYS A 44 -8.07 -26.88 -21.97
C LYS A 44 -7.71 -26.55 -23.42
N TYR A 45 -8.72 -26.36 -24.27
CA TYR A 45 -8.56 -26.06 -25.71
C TYR A 45 -8.85 -24.60 -26.05
N THR A 46 -9.17 -23.78 -25.03
CA THR A 46 -9.38 -22.34 -25.18
C THR A 46 -8.14 -21.63 -24.67
N TRP A 47 -7.54 -20.80 -25.52
CA TRP A 47 -6.47 -19.95 -25.07
C TRP A 47 -7.04 -18.73 -24.34
N SER A 48 -6.41 -18.32 -23.22
CA SER A 48 -6.86 -17.15 -22.47
C SER A 48 -5.72 -16.15 -22.29
N PHE A 49 -5.97 -14.92 -22.70
CA PHE A 49 -5.03 -13.80 -22.66
C PHE A 49 -5.53 -12.72 -21.71
N VAL A 50 -4.61 -12.06 -21.01
CA VAL A 50 -4.87 -10.83 -20.25
C VAL A 50 -3.95 -9.76 -20.78
N MET A 51 -4.52 -8.60 -21.09
CA MET A 51 -3.84 -7.45 -21.64
C MET A 51 -3.90 -6.30 -20.66
N ASN A 52 -2.77 -5.63 -20.44
CA ASN A 52 -2.72 -4.43 -19.59
C ASN A 52 -1.46 -3.61 -19.91
N GLY A 53 -1.51 -2.31 -19.65
CA GLY A 53 -0.38 -1.40 -19.63
C GLY A 53 0.26 -1.25 -18.25
N ASN A 54 1.55 -0.93 -18.24
CA ASN A 54 2.33 -0.58 -17.06
C ASN A 54 3.00 0.78 -17.24
N PHE A 55 2.46 1.78 -16.56
CA PHE A 55 2.92 3.17 -16.61
C PHE A 55 4.07 3.49 -15.64
N LYS A 56 4.51 2.52 -14.83
CA LYS A 56 5.68 2.70 -13.94
C LYS A 56 7.00 2.36 -14.65
N VAL A 57 6.93 1.64 -15.77
CA VAL A 57 8.10 1.29 -16.61
C VAL A 57 8.34 2.41 -17.62
N GLU A 58 8.77 3.56 -17.12
CA GLU A 58 9.17 4.67 -17.99
C GLU A 58 10.58 4.44 -18.54
N HIS A 59 10.84 4.84 -19.78
CA HIS A 59 12.18 4.86 -20.37
C HIS A 59 12.56 6.29 -20.73
N LEU A 60 13.69 6.77 -20.20
CA LEU A 60 14.25 8.07 -20.52
C LEU A 60 14.93 8.03 -21.88
N HIS A 61 14.91 9.15 -22.60
CA HIS A 61 15.73 9.27 -23.80
C HIS A 61 17.21 9.07 -23.47
N PRO A 62 17.95 8.28 -24.28
CA PRO A 62 19.38 8.13 -24.09
C PRO A 62 20.10 9.45 -24.29
N ILE A 63 21.04 9.74 -23.39
CA ILE A 63 21.95 10.89 -23.51
C ILE A 63 22.86 10.71 -24.75
N LYS A 64 23.20 9.47 -25.09
CA LYS A 64 24.03 9.11 -26.25
C LYS A 64 23.40 7.91 -26.98
N PRO A 65 22.48 8.14 -27.93
CA PRO A 65 21.79 7.07 -28.63
C PRO A 65 22.73 6.08 -29.34
N PHE A 66 23.87 6.56 -29.84
CA PHE A 66 24.87 5.74 -30.55
C PHE A 66 25.62 4.75 -29.63
N ASP A 67 25.60 4.96 -28.32
CA ASP A 67 26.23 4.05 -27.33
C ASP A 67 25.25 2.96 -26.87
N GLU A 68 24.02 2.95 -27.37
CA GLU A 68 23.02 1.93 -27.02
C GLU A 68 23.27 0.63 -27.79
N VAL A 69 23.51 -0.44 -27.03
CA VAL A 69 23.63 -1.79 -27.56
C VAL A 69 22.39 -2.57 -27.15
N TRP A 70 21.62 -2.99 -28.15
CA TRP A 70 20.45 -3.83 -27.98
C TRP A 70 20.90 -5.29 -27.91
N LEU A 71 20.38 -6.06 -26.96
CA LEU A 71 20.68 -7.50 -26.87
C LEU A 71 20.07 -8.27 -28.06
N SER A 72 18.90 -7.83 -28.51
CA SER A 72 18.17 -8.39 -29.63
C SER A 72 17.00 -7.49 -30.01
N ASP A 73 16.72 -7.32 -31.30
CA ASP A 73 15.51 -6.66 -31.79
C ASP A 73 14.44 -7.71 -32.09
N GLY A 74 13.34 -7.67 -31.34
CA GLY A 74 12.22 -8.59 -31.55
C GLY A 74 12.42 -10.04 -31.11
N LEU A 75 13.46 -10.35 -30.33
CA LEU A 75 13.60 -11.68 -29.70
C LEU A 75 13.14 -11.63 -28.24
N GLY A 76 12.66 -12.77 -27.74
CA GLY A 76 12.09 -12.87 -26.40
C GLY A 76 10.69 -12.26 -26.36
N PHE A 77 10.45 -11.33 -25.43
CA PHE A 77 9.11 -10.81 -25.17
C PHE A 77 8.80 -9.46 -25.84
N ILE A 78 9.82 -8.67 -26.19
CA ILE A 78 9.64 -7.36 -26.82
C ILE A 78 9.50 -7.54 -28.34
N ILE A 79 8.59 -6.77 -28.93
CA ILE A 79 8.33 -6.73 -30.37
C ILE A 79 9.49 -6.15 -31.21
N LYS A 80 9.45 -6.35 -32.53
CA LYS A 80 10.40 -5.71 -33.47
C LYS A 80 10.16 -4.21 -33.57
N LYS A 81 11.18 -3.40 -33.31
CA LYS A 81 11.06 -1.92 -33.25
C LYS A 81 10.62 -1.32 -34.59
N ASN A 82 11.16 -1.79 -35.71
CA ASN A 82 10.90 -1.19 -37.03
C ASN A 82 9.47 -1.43 -37.52
N ARG A 83 8.96 -2.67 -37.43
CA ARG A 83 7.59 -2.99 -37.88
C ARG A 83 6.56 -2.24 -37.05
N TYR A 84 6.76 -2.18 -35.74
CA TYR A 84 5.88 -1.44 -34.86
C TYR A 84 5.90 0.07 -35.09
N LYS A 85 7.07 0.67 -35.36
CA LYS A 85 7.14 2.09 -35.73
C LYS A 85 6.34 2.40 -37.01
N MET A 86 6.37 1.49 -37.99
CA MET A 86 5.58 1.64 -39.22
C MET A 86 4.08 1.54 -38.92
N HIS A 87 3.67 0.60 -38.06
CA HIS A 87 2.30 0.52 -37.56
C HIS A 87 1.85 1.81 -36.88
N LEU A 88 2.63 2.33 -35.94
CA LEU A 88 2.31 3.57 -35.23
C LEU A 88 2.21 4.80 -36.14
N ALA A 89 2.93 4.81 -37.27
CA ALA A 89 2.88 5.91 -38.23
C ALA A 89 1.60 5.91 -39.09
N GLU A 90 1.00 4.74 -39.28
CA GLU A 90 -0.25 4.57 -40.05
C GLU A 90 -1.49 4.57 -39.16
N ALA A 91 -1.38 3.98 -37.97
CA ALA A 91 -2.52 3.75 -37.10
C ALA A 91 -3.16 5.07 -36.66
N THR A 92 -4.49 5.13 -36.80
CA THR A 92 -5.30 6.26 -36.34
C THR A 92 -5.96 5.89 -35.03
N ASP A 93 -5.77 6.72 -34.00
CA ASP A 93 -6.43 6.55 -32.71
C ASP A 93 -7.69 7.41 -32.68
N THR A 94 -8.82 6.81 -32.33
CA THR A 94 -10.06 7.55 -32.12
C THR A 94 -10.39 7.52 -30.64
N ALA A 95 -10.25 8.67 -30.00
CA ALA A 95 -10.62 8.84 -28.60
C ALA A 95 -12.15 8.81 -28.46
N GLU A 96 -12.71 7.64 -28.17
CA GLU A 96 -14.14 7.51 -27.92
C GLU A 96 -14.47 7.81 -26.45
N LYS A 97 -15.58 8.52 -26.24
CA LYS A 97 -16.12 8.74 -24.91
C LYS A 97 -16.82 7.45 -24.45
N SER A 98 -16.31 6.88 -23.37
CA SER A 98 -16.95 5.74 -22.71
C SER A 98 -18.38 6.08 -22.26
N SER A 99 -19.32 5.17 -22.48
CA SER A 99 -20.65 5.17 -21.86
C SER A 99 -20.66 4.60 -20.43
N CYS A 100 -19.47 4.30 -19.89
CA CYS A 100 -19.27 3.61 -18.62
C CYS A 100 -19.00 4.60 -17.47
N ASN A 101 -19.39 4.24 -16.25
CA ASN A 101 -19.52 5.16 -15.11
C ASN A 101 -18.21 5.78 -14.60
N ASN A 102 -17.03 5.24 -14.92
CA ASN A 102 -15.78 5.90 -14.51
C ASN A 102 -14.53 5.40 -15.26
N HIS A 103 -13.95 6.24 -16.12
CA HIS A 103 -12.59 6.05 -16.67
C HIS A 103 -11.71 7.28 -16.41
N GLN A 104 -11.74 7.85 -15.20
CA GLN A 104 -10.84 8.95 -14.83
C GLN A 104 -9.34 8.55 -14.93
N ALA A 105 -9.02 7.26 -14.80
CA ALA A 105 -7.65 6.74 -14.88
C ALA A 105 -7.00 6.92 -16.27
N VAL A 106 -7.77 6.76 -17.35
CA VAL A 106 -7.25 6.87 -18.73
C VAL A 106 -6.86 8.31 -19.07
N ASN A 107 -7.56 9.30 -18.51
CA ASN A 107 -7.33 10.71 -18.81
C ASN A 107 -6.06 11.27 -18.16
N GLN A 108 -5.65 10.78 -16.98
CA GLN A 108 -4.40 11.20 -16.33
C GLN A 108 -3.15 10.51 -16.89
N ALA A 109 -3.26 9.26 -17.37
CA ALA A 109 -2.15 8.50 -17.93
C ALA A 109 -1.63 9.07 -19.28
N ASN A 110 -2.48 9.78 -20.02
CA ASN A 110 -2.17 10.33 -21.35
C ASN A 110 -1.49 11.72 -21.35
N ALA A 111 -1.07 12.23 -20.19
CA ALA A 111 -0.36 13.50 -20.10
C ALA A 111 1.02 13.41 -20.81
N ALA A 112 1.30 14.34 -21.73
CA ALA A 112 2.56 14.38 -22.45
C ALA A 112 3.74 14.66 -21.49
N ARG A 113 4.70 13.74 -21.41
CA ARG A 113 5.94 13.92 -20.64
C ARG A 113 7.12 14.05 -21.62
N HIS A 114 7.58 15.27 -21.87
CA HIS A 114 8.60 15.61 -22.89
C HIS A 114 10.01 15.01 -22.69
N LYS A 115 10.25 14.22 -21.62
CA LYS A 115 11.59 13.69 -21.27
C LYS A 115 11.74 12.18 -21.49
N LEU A 116 10.68 11.49 -21.90
CA LEU A 116 10.61 10.03 -21.97
C LEU A 116 10.61 9.56 -23.43
N GLU A 117 11.41 8.53 -23.75
CA GLU A 117 11.29 7.76 -24.99
C GLU A 117 10.05 6.87 -24.96
N SER A 118 9.75 6.31 -23.78
CA SER A 118 8.59 5.47 -23.52
C SER A 118 7.96 5.87 -22.19
N THR A 119 6.64 6.04 -22.19
CA THR A 119 5.83 6.42 -21.02
C THR A 119 5.34 5.22 -20.22
N GLY A 120 5.62 4.01 -20.69
CA GLY A 120 5.15 2.75 -20.12
C GLY A 120 5.29 1.63 -21.14
N ILE A 121 4.91 0.42 -20.74
CA ILE A 121 4.88 -0.74 -21.63
C ILE A 121 3.51 -1.40 -21.61
N GLY A 122 3.07 -1.92 -22.75
CA GLY A 122 1.88 -2.77 -22.87
C GLY A 122 2.30 -4.22 -23.09
N GLY A 123 1.51 -5.17 -22.59
CA GLY A 123 1.81 -6.58 -22.76
C GLY A 123 0.58 -7.48 -22.78
N VAL A 124 0.80 -8.73 -23.17
CA VAL A 124 -0.16 -9.84 -23.02
C VAL A 124 0.49 -10.94 -22.19
N ALA A 125 -0.27 -11.54 -21.27
CA ALA A 125 0.10 -12.77 -20.58
C ALA A 125 -1.01 -13.82 -20.70
N CYS A 126 -0.63 -15.08 -20.53
CA CYS A 126 -1.57 -16.17 -20.37
C CYS A 126 -2.35 -16.00 -19.05
N ALA A 127 -3.68 -15.98 -19.12
CA ALA A 127 -4.54 -15.77 -17.95
C ALA A 127 -4.48 -16.92 -16.95
N GLN A 128 -4.14 -18.13 -17.41
CA GLN A 128 -4.06 -19.32 -16.58
C GLN A 128 -2.69 -19.52 -15.92
N HIS A 129 -1.61 -19.35 -16.69
CA HIS A 129 -0.25 -19.67 -16.24
C HIS A 129 0.54 -18.45 -15.78
N GLY A 130 0.09 -17.23 -16.11
CA GLY A 130 0.81 -16.00 -15.78
C GLY A 130 2.14 -15.84 -16.51
N CYS A 131 2.31 -16.48 -17.66
CA CYS A 131 3.48 -16.29 -18.50
C CYS A 131 3.20 -15.19 -19.52
N PHE A 132 4.10 -14.21 -19.65
CA PHE A 132 4.06 -13.26 -20.77
C PHE A 132 4.14 -14.01 -22.10
N VAL A 133 3.38 -13.54 -23.08
CA VAL A 133 3.46 -14.10 -24.43
C VAL A 133 4.73 -13.55 -25.08
N PRO A 134 5.59 -14.42 -25.64
CA PRO A 134 6.74 -13.94 -26.40
C PRO A 134 6.30 -13.03 -27.54
N HIS A 135 7.13 -12.04 -27.87
CA HIS A 135 6.89 -11.09 -28.94
C HIS A 135 5.63 -10.22 -28.80
N SER A 136 5.08 -10.02 -27.60
CA SER A 136 3.84 -9.25 -27.41
C SER A 136 3.97 -8.06 -26.46
N MET A 137 5.19 -7.62 -26.10
CA MET A 137 5.40 -6.42 -25.29
C MET A 137 5.81 -5.21 -26.12
N VAL A 138 5.08 -4.10 -25.96
CA VAL A 138 5.23 -2.86 -26.75
C VAL A 138 5.53 -1.66 -25.86
N ASP A 139 6.24 -0.68 -26.41
CA ASP A 139 6.47 0.62 -25.76
C ASP A 139 5.31 1.59 -26.03
N PHE A 140 4.98 2.41 -25.03
CA PHE A 140 3.98 3.48 -25.11
C PHE A 140 4.62 4.83 -25.42
N GLN A 141 4.24 5.45 -26.53
CA GLN A 141 4.80 6.75 -26.94
C GLN A 141 4.19 7.89 -26.13
N LYS A 142 2.90 7.80 -25.80
CA LYS A 142 2.17 8.81 -25.02
C LYS A 142 0.97 8.18 -24.33
N GLY A 143 1.25 7.51 -23.21
CA GLY A 143 0.28 6.67 -22.53
C GLY A 143 -0.16 5.48 -23.38
N GLU A 144 -1.12 4.74 -22.86
CA GLU A 144 -1.68 3.57 -23.51
C GLU A 144 -2.75 4.01 -24.51
N LYS A 145 -2.61 3.53 -25.74
CA LYS A 145 -3.56 3.73 -26.82
C LYS A 145 -4.02 2.40 -27.39
N GLN A 146 -5.20 2.38 -28.00
CA GLN A 146 -5.74 1.17 -28.61
C GLN A 146 -4.77 0.60 -29.66
N MET A 147 -4.16 1.46 -30.49
CA MET A 147 -3.16 1.03 -31.48
C MET A 147 -1.98 0.25 -30.89
N ASN A 148 -1.58 0.54 -29.64
CA ASN A 148 -0.50 -0.17 -28.97
C ASN A 148 -0.98 -1.59 -28.60
N MET A 149 -2.18 -1.66 -28.02
CA MET A 149 -2.78 -2.90 -27.56
C MET A 149 -3.21 -3.80 -28.73
N ASP A 150 -3.65 -3.22 -29.85
CA ASP A 150 -3.96 -3.94 -31.09
C ASP A 150 -2.77 -4.73 -31.60
N TYR A 151 -1.61 -4.05 -31.66
CA TYR A 151 -0.37 -4.65 -32.12
C TYR A 151 0.05 -5.80 -31.19
N THR A 152 0.06 -5.53 -29.89
CA THR A 152 0.37 -6.53 -28.85
C THR A 152 -0.53 -7.75 -28.93
N LEU A 153 -1.85 -7.57 -29.12
CA LEU A 153 -2.80 -8.68 -29.22
C LEU A 153 -2.62 -9.47 -30.52
N CYS A 154 -2.41 -8.79 -31.64
CA CYS A 154 -2.21 -9.44 -32.93
C CYS A 154 -0.96 -10.34 -32.90
N GLU A 155 0.15 -9.85 -32.37
CA GLU A 155 1.37 -10.65 -32.19
C GLU A 155 1.15 -11.83 -31.24
N ALA A 156 0.46 -11.62 -30.11
CA ALA A 156 0.11 -12.70 -29.19
C ALA A 156 -0.80 -13.76 -29.85
N SER A 157 -1.71 -13.35 -30.71
CA SER A 157 -2.66 -14.24 -31.41
C SER A 157 -2.02 -15.13 -32.46
N GLN A 158 -0.80 -14.83 -32.87
CA GLN A 158 -0.03 -15.61 -33.84
C GLN A 158 0.97 -16.55 -33.17
N HIS A 159 1.28 -16.33 -31.88
CA HIS A 159 2.32 -17.08 -31.18
C HIS A 159 1.81 -18.44 -30.69
N ASN A 160 2.25 -19.53 -31.34
CA ASN A 160 1.90 -20.91 -30.98
C ASN A 160 0.39 -21.19 -30.95
N MET A 161 -0.36 -20.59 -31.89
CA MET A 161 -1.82 -20.70 -31.96
C MET A 161 -2.32 -21.71 -33.01
N GLU A 162 -1.45 -22.59 -33.51
CA GLU A 162 -1.83 -23.61 -34.50
C GLU A 162 -2.91 -24.56 -33.94
N GLY A 163 -4.01 -24.71 -34.69
CA GLY A 163 -5.16 -25.53 -34.30
C GLY A 163 -6.09 -24.90 -33.24
N ILE A 164 -5.77 -23.70 -32.74
CA ILE A 164 -6.59 -23.00 -31.77
C ILE A 164 -7.60 -22.10 -32.50
N THR A 165 -8.88 -22.39 -32.31
CA THR A 165 -9.99 -21.66 -32.94
C THR A 165 -10.73 -20.74 -31.98
N ARG A 166 -10.39 -20.77 -30.68
CA ARG A 166 -11.08 -20.02 -29.63
C ARG A 166 -10.11 -19.37 -28.65
N ALA A 167 -10.21 -18.06 -28.48
CA ALA A 167 -9.45 -17.30 -27.50
C ALA A 167 -10.36 -16.39 -26.66
N ILE A 168 -10.10 -16.33 -25.35
CA ILE A 168 -10.72 -15.39 -24.42
C ILE A 168 -9.71 -14.30 -24.11
N ILE A 169 -10.11 -13.04 -24.23
CA ILE A 169 -9.21 -11.90 -24.04
C ILE A 169 -9.76 -11.06 -22.91
N PHE A 170 -8.99 -10.89 -21.85
CA PHE A 170 -9.28 -9.96 -20.76
C PHE A 170 -8.59 -8.63 -20.99
N TYR A 171 -9.37 -7.55 -20.91
CA TYR A 171 -8.88 -6.19 -20.98
C TYR A 171 -9.89 -5.27 -20.31
N ASP A 172 -9.44 -4.32 -19.50
CA ASP A 172 -10.29 -3.49 -18.65
C ASP A 172 -11.38 -2.77 -19.45
N ILE A 173 -11.01 -2.24 -20.63
CA ILE A 173 -11.93 -1.50 -21.49
C ILE A 173 -12.57 -2.36 -22.58
N ASN A 174 -12.65 -3.69 -22.41
CA ASN A 174 -13.17 -4.56 -23.45
C ASN A 174 -14.59 -4.20 -23.92
N CYS A 175 -15.43 -3.63 -23.05
CA CYS A 175 -16.75 -3.12 -23.41
C CYS A 175 -16.75 -2.03 -24.50
N GLN A 176 -15.59 -1.42 -24.76
CA GLN A 176 -15.34 -0.43 -25.80
C GLN A 176 -14.43 -1.02 -26.88
N TYR A 177 -13.29 -1.56 -26.47
CA TYR A 177 -12.23 -2.05 -27.35
C TYR A 177 -12.70 -3.11 -28.36
N ASN A 178 -13.43 -4.14 -27.91
CA ASN A 178 -13.75 -5.28 -28.76
C ASN A 178 -14.66 -4.91 -29.96
N LYS A 179 -15.42 -3.82 -29.84
CA LYS A 179 -16.42 -3.41 -30.85
C LYS A 179 -15.78 -3.03 -32.18
N HIS A 180 -14.59 -2.45 -32.12
CA HIS A 180 -13.90 -1.89 -33.28
C HIS A 180 -12.62 -2.65 -33.62
N PHE A 181 -12.11 -3.49 -32.71
CA PHE A 181 -10.87 -4.23 -32.89
C PHE A 181 -10.79 -4.95 -34.24
N ARG A 182 -11.81 -5.75 -34.60
CA ARG A 182 -11.78 -6.51 -35.86
C ARG A 182 -11.68 -5.60 -37.09
N VAL A 183 -12.42 -4.49 -37.08
CA VAL A 183 -12.41 -3.50 -38.16
C VAL A 183 -11.05 -2.79 -38.25
N GLN A 184 -10.39 -2.53 -37.11
CA GLN A 184 -9.06 -1.92 -37.07
C GLN A 184 -8.00 -2.88 -37.63
N VAL A 185 -8.07 -4.16 -37.27
CA VAL A 185 -7.18 -5.20 -37.83
C VAL A 185 -7.35 -5.31 -39.34
N ASP A 186 -8.59 -5.43 -39.83
CA ASP A 186 -8.85 -5.63 -41.27
C ASP A 186 -8.46 -4.42 -42.14
N ARG A 187 -8.31 -3.23 -41.55
CA ARG A 187 -7.88 -2.01 -42.25
C ARG A 187 -6.37 -1.79 -42.24
N SER A 188 -5.64 -2.46 -41.36
CA SER A 188 -4.19 -2.26 -41.18
C SER A 188 -3.40 -3.22 -42.05
N GLN A 189 -2.30 -2.75 -42.64
CA GLN A 189 -1.32 -3.62 -43.31
C GLN A 189 -0.32 -4.28 -42.34
N PHE A 190 -0.34 -3.91 -41.06
CA PHE A 190 0.64 -4.36 -40.07
C PHE A 190 0.07 -5.30 -39.01
N LEU A 191 -1.26 -5.33 -38.86
CA LEU A 191 -1.97 -6.18 -37.94
C LEU A 191 -2.47 -7.43 -38.65
N GLU A 192 -2.13 -8.60 -38.11
CA GLU A 192 -2.55 -9.89 -38.63
C GLU A 192 -3.08 -10.74 -37.46
N MET A 193 -4.17 -11.46 -37.70
CA MET A 193 -4.83 -12.32 -36.72
C MET A 193 -4.91 -13.73 -37.26
N SER A 194 -4.76 -14.74 -36.38
CA SER A 194 -4.89 -16.15 -36.77
C SER A 194 -6.24 -16.41 -37.46
N PRO A 195 -6.25 -16.95 -38.70
CA PRO A 195 -7.49 -17.21 -39.43
C PRO A 195 -8.43 -18.15 -38.67
N GLY A 196 -9.72 -17.80 -38.60
CA GLY A 196 -10.72 -18.61 -37.91
C GLY A 196 -10.70 -18.53 -36.39
N LEU A 197 -9.87 -17.67 -35.79
CA LEU A 197 -9.85 -17.46 -34.34
C LEU A 197 -11.07 -16.65 -33.89
N THR A 198 -11.91 -17.27 -33.06
CA THR A 198 -13.05 -16.62 -32.41
C THR A 198 -12.59 -15.98 -31.10
N ILE A 199 -12.72 -14.65 -31.02
CA ILE A 199 -12.41 -13.87 -29.82
C ILE A 199 -13.64 -13.74 -28.94
N ILE A 200 -13.45 -14.01 -27.65
CA ILE A 200 -14.46 -13.81 -26.62
C ILE A 200 -13.93 -12.75 -25.65
N PRO A 201 -14.57 -11.58 -25.57
CA PRO A 201 -14.12 -10.51 -24.70
C PRO A 201 -14.47 -10.81 -23.24
N GLY A 202 -13.56 -10.50 -22.33
CA GLY A 202 -13.75 -10.54 -20.88
C GLY A 202 -13.20 -9.30 -20.20
N ILE A 203 -13.69 -8.99 -19.00
CA ILE A 203 -13.15 -7.93 -18.14
C ILE A 203 -12.72 -8.60 -16.83
N GLY A 204 -11.57 -8.19 -16.29
CA GLY A 204 -11.07 -8.67 -15.00
C GLY A 204 -12.14 -8.50 -13.91
N LEU A 205 -12.26 -9.48 -13.02
CA LEU A 205 -13.32 -9.49 -12.01
C LEU A 205 -13.27 -8.28 -11.07
N TRP A 206 -12.08 -7.76 -10.76
CA TRP A 206 -11.95 -6.57 -9.90
C TRP A 206 -12.32 -5.30 -10.65
N HIS A 207 -12.00 -5.22 -11.93
CA HIS A 207 -12.36 -4.08 -12.78
C HIS A 207 -13.84 -4.04 -13.11
N GLY A 208 -14.52 -5.19 -13.17
CA GLY A 208 -15.95 -5.28 -13.49
C GLY A 208 -16.84 -4.40 -12.59
N HIS A 209 -16.44 -4.14 -11.35
CA HIS A 209 -17.15 -3.25 -10.41
C HIS A 209 -17.07 -1.76 -10.78
N GLY A 210 -16.04 -1.34 -11.52
CA GLY A 210 -15.91 0.01 -12.05
C GLY A 210 -16.78 0.28 -13.28
N HIS A 211 -17.44 -0.77 -13.80
CA HIS A 211 -18.27 -0.69 -14.98
C HIS A 211 -19.77 -0.61 -14.67
N GLN A 212 -20.59 -0.27 -15.69
CA GLN A 212 -22.05 -0.40 -15.59
C GLN A 212 -22.45 -1.88 -15.43
N ASP A 213 -23.57 -2.14 -14.76
CA ASP A 213 -24.05 -3.50 -14.41
C ASP A 213 -24.16 -4.43 -15.62
N SER A 214 -24.52 -3.91 -16.79
CA SER A 214 -24.57 -4.70 -18.03
C SER A 214 -23.21 -5.29 -18.40
N CYS A 215 -22.09 -4.58 -18.14
CA CYS A 215 -20.75 -5.09 -18.42
C CYS A 215 -20.41 -6.31 -17.56
N TYR A 216 -20.90 -6.37 -16.31
CA TYR A 216 -20.69 -7.52 -15.45
C TYR A 216 -21.31 -8.78 -16.06
N VAL A 217 -22.53 -8.69 -16.58
CA VAL A 217 -23.23 -9.83 -17.20
C VAL A 217 -22.55 -10.27 -18.50
N TRP A 218 -22.10 -9.32 -19.32
CA TRP A 218 -21.53 -9.62 -20.64
C TRP A 218 -20.06 -10.05 -20.61
N TYR A 219 -19.26 -9.57 -19.66
CA TYR A 219 -17.80 -9.70 -19.70
C TYR A 219 -17.18 -10.36 -18.47
N ALA A 220 -17.90 -10.57 -17.36
CA ALA A 220 -17.31 -11.23 -16.21
C ALA A 220 -17.00 -12.70 -16.52
N SER A 221 -15.81 -13.16 -16.12
CA SER A 221 -15.38 -14.54 -16.34
C SER A 221 -16.34 -15.59 -15.77
N ASN A 222 -17.10 -15.26 -14.73
CA ASN A 222 -18.11 -16.17 -14.16
C ASN A 222 -19.19 -16.61 -15.16
N PHE A 223 -19.43 -15.83 -16.22
CA PHE A 223 -20.45 -16.09 -17.24
C PHE A 223 -19.86 -16.53 -18.58
N ILE A 224 -18.53 -16.58 -18.73
CA ILE A 224 -17.90 -17.03 -19.97
C ILE A 224 -17.82 -18.55 -19.99
N GLU A 225 -18.42 -19.16 -21.00
CA GLU A 225 -18.42 -20.61 -21.19
C GLU A 225 -17.00 -21.16 -21.33
N GLY A 226 -16.69 -22.26 -20.65
CA GLY A 226 -15.41 -22.95 -20.84
C GLY A 226 -14.17 -22.13 -20.45
N ILE A 227 -14.28 -21.04 -19.68
CA ILE A 227 -13.11 -20.26 -19.22
C ILE A 227 -12.38 -20.92 -18.04
N GLY A 228 -13.07 -21.77 -17.28
CA GLY A 228 -12.56 -22.30 -16.03
C GLY A 228 -12.55 -21.27 -14.89
N ARG A 229 -11.65 -21.43 -13.90
CA ARG A 229 -11.48 -20.48 -12.79
C ARG A 229 -10.36 -19.50 -13.06
N ILE A 230 -10.69 -18.41 -13.75
CA ILE A 230 -9.75 -17.33 -14.10
C ILE A 230 -10.38 -16.01 -13.71
N ASN A 231 -9.64 -15.14 -13.01
CA ASN A 231 -10.12 -13.82 -12.60
C ASN A 231 -9.80 -12.71 -13.62
N GLY A 232 -8.85 -12.94 -14.54
CA GLY A 232 -8.43 -11.96 -15.54
C GLY A 232 -7.48 -10.88 -15.03
N GLU A 233 -6.82 -11.10 -13.88
CA GLU A 233 -6.10 -10.06 -13.10
C GLU A 233 -4.60 -10.39 -12.92
N ILE A 234 -4.09 -11.25 -13.81
CA ILE A 234 -2.74 -11.77 -13.68
C ILE A 234 -1.68 -10.72 -14.02
N MET A 235 -2.01 -9.78 -14.90
CA MET A 235 -1.08 -8.76 -15.38
C MET A 235 -0.66 -7.81 -14.27
N GLU A 236 -1.60 -7.41 -13.41
CA GLU A 236 -1.37 -6.58 -12.22
C GLU A 236 -0.36 -7.24 -11.29
N THR A 237 -0.47 -8.56 -11.12
CA THR A 237 0.44 -9.37 -10.29
C THR A 237 1.84 -9.43 -10.92
N LEU A 238 1.94 -9.63 -12.23
CA LEU A 238 3.22 -9.65 -12.94
C LEU A 238 3.89 -8.27 -12.94
N TRP A 239 3.11 -7.21 -13.13
CA TRP A 239 3.56 -5.83 -13.05
C TRP A 239 4.08 -5.48 -11.66
N ALA A 240 3.44 -5.94 -10.58
CA ALA A 240 3.93 -5.70 -9.22
C ALA A 240 5.40 -6.15 -9.05
N HIS A 241 5.76 -7.31 -9.60
CA HIS A 241 7.14 -7.81 -9.55
C HIS A 241 8.10 -6.98 -10.41
N LEU A 242 7.71 -6.61 -11.63
CA LEU A 242 8.54 -5.78 -12.52
C LEU A 242 8.70 -4.34 -12.01
N ASN A 243 7.71 -3.83 -11.28
CA ASN A 243 7.74 -2.48 -10.72
C ASN A 243 8.89 -2.30 -9.71
N LEU A 244 9.32 -3.37 -9.03
CA LEU A 244 10.46 -3.34 -8.10
C LEU A 244 11.78 -2.94 -8.81
N ILE A 245 11.94 -3.35 -10.07
CA ILE A 245 13.16 -3.10 -10.86
C ILE A 245 13.01 -1.93 -11.84
N SER A 246 11.80 -1.39 -12.00
CA SER A 246 11.49 -0.34 -12.99
C SER A 246 12.33 0.93 -12.81
N PRO A 247 12.54 1.49 -11.59
CA PRO A 247 13.40 2.66 -11.40
C PRO A 247 14.86 2.41 -11.81
N ALA A 248 15.36 1.19 -11.60
CA ALA A 248 16.70 0.80 -12.04
C ALA A 248 16.77 0.64 -13.57
N ALA A 249 15.65 0.29 -14.21
CA ALA A 249 15.51 0.12 -15.65
C ALA A 249 15.36 1.46 -16.42
N GLN A 250 14.92 2.54 -15.78
CA GLN A 250 14.44 3.77 -16.41
C GLN A 250 15.47 4.61 -17.20
N GLY A 251 16.72 4.70 -16.74
CA GLY A 251 17.64 5.75 -17.23
C GLY A 251 19.04 5.31 -17.63
N MET A 252 19.31 4.00 -17.72
CA MET A 252 20.68 3.51 -17.90
C MET A 252 20.78 2.44 -18.98
N THR A 253 21.82 2.57 -19.80
CA THR A 253 22.21 1.52 -20.74
C THR A 253 22.57 0.24 -19.97
N LEU A 254 22.32 -0.92 -20.57
CA LEU A 254 22.56 -2.23 -19.97
C LEU A 254 24.01 -2.36 -19.43
N CYS A 255 24.99 -1.85 -20.18
CA CYS A 255 26.40 -1.85 -19.77
C CYS A 255 26.67 -1.05 -18.49
N ARG A 256 25.95 0.07 -18.29
CA ARG A 256 26.07 0.89 -17.08
C ARG A 256 25.36 0.24 -15.90
N LYS A 257 24.20 -0.39 -16.14
CA LYS A 257 23.45 -1.18 -15.14
C LYS A 257 24.30 -2.34 -14.62
N PHE A 258 24.96 -3.10 -15.49
CA PHE A 258 25.82 -4.22 -15.07
C PHE A 258 27.00 -3.75 -14.20
N LYS A 259 27.67 -2.66 -14.58
CA LYS A 259 28.78 -2.09 -13.78
C LYS A 259 28.31 -1.63 -12.40
N LEU A 260 27.15 -0.98 -12.32
CA LEU A 260 26.58 -0.54 -11.05
C LEU A 260 26.09 -1.71 -10.20
N ALA A 261 25.47 -2.74 -10.79
CA ALA A 261 25.06 -3.94 -10.08
C ALA A 261 26.27 -4.66 -9.46
N ARG A 262 27.38 -4.79 -10.22
CA ARG A 262 28.63 -5.35 -9.69
C ARG A 262 29.20 -4.56 -8.51
N ASN A 263 29.18 -3.23 -8.59
CA ASN A 263 29.61 -2.38 -7.47
C ASN A 263 28.63 -2.47 -6.29
N GLY A 264 27.33 -2.56 -6.56
CA GLY A 264 26.28 -2.73 -5.57
C GLY A 264 26.43 -4.03 -4.78
N ILE A 265 26.77 -5.14 -5.44
CA ILE A 265 27.06 -6.42 -4.77
C ILE A 265 28.18 -6.26 -3.74
N LEU A 266 29.26 -5.55 -4.09
CA LEU A 266 30.38 -5.32 -3.17
C LEU A 266 29.96 -4.47 -1.96
N GLU A 267 29.21 -3.40 -2.18
CA GLU A 267 28.75 -2.52 -1.11
C GLU A 267 27.68 -3.17 -0.22
N SER A 268 26.76 -3.94 -0.81
CA SER A 268 25.77 -4.74 -0.09
C SER A 268 26.45 -5.84 0.75
N GLY A 269 27.50 -6.49 0.23
CA GLY A 269 28.29 -7.44 1.00
C GLY A 269 28.96 -6.80 2.22
N LYS A 270 29.55 -5.60 2.07
CA LYS A 270 30.09 -4.85 3.22
C LYS A 270 29.01 -4.42 4.21
N ALA A 271 27.81 -4.08 3.74
CA ALA A 271 26.69 -3.75 4.63
C ALA A 271 26.20 -4.98 5.40
N PHE A 272 26.08 -6.12 4.72
CA PHE A 272 25.72 -7.40 5.32
C PHE A 272 26.73 -7.83 6.38
N ASN A 273 28.03 -7.83 6.06
CA ASN A 273 29.07 -8.21 7.02
C ASN A 273 29.04 -7.34 8.28
N ARG A 274 28.81 -6.03 8.15
CA ARG A 274 28.67 -5.14 9.30
C ARG A 274 27.44 -5.45 10.15
N LEU A 275 26.31 -5.80 9.52
CA LEU A 275 25.11 -6.22 10.24
C LEU A 275 25.34 -7.56 10.96
N ASP A 276 25.99 -8.49 10.29
CA ASP A 276 26.34 -9.78 10.87
C ASP A 276 27.30 -9.59 12.05
N GLU A 277 28.42 -8.88 11.90
CA GLU A 277 29.38 -8.60 12.97
C GLU A 277 28.76 -7.89 14.19
N ALA A 278 27.75 -7.04 13.98
CA ALA A 278 27.04 -6.34 15.05
C ALA A 278 26.09 -7.23 15.86
N ALA A 279 25.68 -8.40 15.33
CA ALA A 279 24.77 -9.30 16.03
C ALA A 279 25.53 -10.19 17.05
N PRO A 280 25.05 -10.30 18.30
CA PRO A 280 25.63 -11.21 19.30
C PRO A 280 25.65 -12.67 18.82
N ALA A 281 26.76 -13.38 19.07
CA ALA A 281 26.97 -14.75 18.59
C ALA A 281 25.86 -15.75 19.04
N HIS A 282 25.31 -15.57 20.24
CA HIS A 282 24.23 -16.42 20.74
C HIS A 282 22.93 -16.23 19.95
N LEU A 283 22.58 -15.00 19.56
CA LEU A 283 21.40 -14.71 18.73
C LEU A 283 21.57 -15.25 17.31
N LYS A 284 22.78 -15.16 16.73
CA LYS A 284 23.05 -15.77 15.42
C LYS A 284 22.80 -17.27 15.43
N MET A 285 23.30 -17.96 16.47
CA MET A 285 23.11 -19.41 16.62
C MET A 285 21.64 -19.78 16.80
N GLU A 286 20.91 -18.98 17.58
CA GLU A 286 19.47 -19.13 17.76
C GLU A 286 18.70 -18.93 16.45
N TRP A 287 18.93 -17.82 15.74
CA TRP A 287 18.27 -17.52 14.47
C TRP A 287 18.56 -18.59 13.40
N LEU A 288 19.81 -19.06 13.29
CA LEU A 288 20.16 -20.16 12.39
C LEU A 288 19.47 -21.49 12.75
N ALA A 289 19.26 -21.75 14.04
CA ALA A 289 18.52 -22.93 14.49
C ALA A 289 17.02 -22.82 14.18
N ARG A 290 16.43 -21.64 14.37
CA ARG A 290 15.03 -21.35 14.03
C ARG A 290 14.81 -21.43 12.52
N GLU A 291 15.71 -20.87 11.71
CA GLU A 291 15.68 -20.96 10.25
C GLU A 291 15.70 -22.42 9.77
N ARG A 292 16.60 -23.24 10.31
CA ARG A 292 16.67 -24.68 9.98
C ARG A 292 15.37 -25.41 10.34
N THR A 293 14.77 -25.07 11.47
CA THR A 293 13.51 -25.67 11.93
C THR A 293 12.33 -25.25 11.04
N ALA A 294 12.27 -23.96 10.68
CA ALA A 294 11.28 -23.42 9.74
C ALA A 294 11.39 -24.11 8.37
N GLN A 295 12.59 -24.18 7.80
CA GLN A 295 12.81 -24.78 6.48
C GLN A 295 12.52 -26.28 6.44
N SER A 296 12.83 -27.03 7.51
CA SER A 296 12.55 -28.47 7.57
C SER A 296 11.06 -28.78 7.78
N SER A 297 10.33 -27.88 8.44
CA SER A 297 8.90 -28.08 8.76
C SER A 297 7.95 -27.45 7.74
N ARG A 298 8.45 -26.61 6.81
CA ARG A 298 7.66 -25.80 5.86
C ARG A 298 6.60 -26.55 5.04
N LEU A 299 6.82 -27.85 4.77
CA LEU A 299 5.90 -28.66 3.96
C LEU A 299 4.73 -29.20 4.78
N ASN A 300 4.89 -29.32 6.10
CA ASN A 300 3.93 -29.93 7.01
C ASN A 300 3.26 -28.91 7.94
N ASP A 301 3.92 -27.77 8.18
CA ASP A 301 3.41 -26.68 8.99
C ASP A 301 3.71 -25.32 8.33
N PRO A 302 2.74 -24.73 7.63
CA PRO A 302 2.88 -23.41 7.02
C PRO A 302 3.20 -22.30 8.03
N ALA A 303 2.75 -22.42 9.29
CA ALA A 303 3.01 -21.41 10.34
C ALA A 303 4.48 -21.39 10.78
N ALA A 304 5.25 -22.45 10.48
CA ALA A 304 6.70 -22.46 10.71
C ALA A 304 7.44 -21.39 9.89
N MET A 305 6.83 -20.89 8.80
CA MET A 305 7.39 -19.79 7.99
C MET A 305 7.14 -18.40 8.58
N ASP A 306 6.26 -18.28 9.59
CA ASP A 306 5.96 -17.00 10.26
C ASP A 306 7.18 -16.45 11.03
N GLU A 307 8.22 -17.28 11.26
CA GLU A 307 9.51 -16.85 11.81
C GLU A 307 10.21 -15.80 10.93
N TYR A 308 9.91 -15.78 9.62
CA TYR A 308 10.43 -14.76 8.70
C TYR A 308 9.62 -13.44 8.74
N GLU A 309 8.47 -13.42 9.41
CA GLU A 309 7.73 -12.19 9.61
C GLU A 309 8.36 -11.35 10.72
N ILE A 310 8.49 -10.05 10.47
CA ILE A 310 9.04 -9.11 11.43
C ILE A 310 8.01 -8.86 12.54
N ASN A 311 7.99 -9.73 13.54
CA ASN A 311 7.15 -9.61 14.72
C ASN A 311 7.79 -8.66 15.74
N ILE A 312 7.60 -7.36 15.52
CA ILE A 312 7.80 -6.36 16.58
C ILE A 312 6.71 -6.63 17.61
N LYS A 313 7.06 -7.14 18.81
CA LYS A 313 6.15 -7.21 19.96
C LYS A 313 5.69 -5.79 20.29
N LYS A 314 4.59 -5.39 19.67
CA LYS A 314 3.92 -4.13 19.87
C LYS A 314 3.30 -4.16 21.26
N GLY A 315 3.67 -3.19 22.12
CA GLY A 315 2.93 -2.96 23.37
C GLY A 315 1.46 -2.70 23.06
N ALA A 316 0.56 -2.90 24.03
CA ALA A 316 -0.83 -2.50 23.87
C ALA A 316 -0.85 -1.00 23.57
N TRP A 317 -1.26 -0.65 22.35
CA TRP A 317 -1.36 0.73 21.87
C TRP A 317 -2.56 1.41 22.50
N THR A 318 -2.57 2.74 22.56
CA THR A 318 -3.70 3.50 23.11
C THR A 318 -5.02 3.12 22.41
N SER A 319 -4.98 2.82 21.11
CA SER A 319 -6.13 2.34 20.32
C SER A 319 -6.63 0.95 20.74
N ILE A 320 -5.73 0.02 21.06
CA ILE A 320 -6.08 -1.34 21.49
C ILE A 320 -6.62 -1.31 22.92
N VAL A 321 -5.96 -0.59 23.82
CA VAL A 321 -6.43 -0.40 25.20
C VAL A 321 -7.80 0.29 25.22
N SER A 322 -8.02 1.30 24.38
CA SER A 322 -9.32 1.97 24.27
C SER A 322 -10.43 1.02 23.81
N VAL A 323 -10.14 0.12 22.86
CA VAL A 323 -11.10 -0.90 22.39
C VAL A 323 -11.34 -1.96 23.46
N GLU A 324 -10.29 -2.49 24.10
CA GLU A 324 -10.43 -3.49 25.18
C GLU A 324 -11.21 -2.95 26.38
N VAL A 325 -10.99 -1.67 26.72
CA VAL A 325 -11.77 -0.95 27.74
C VAL A 325 -13.24 -0.82 27.34
N GLN A 326 -13.52 -0.46 26.08
CA GLN A 326 -14.88 -0.32 25.58
C GLN A 326 -15.61 -1.68 25.51
N GLU A 327 -14.93 -2.74 25.08
CA GLU A 327 -15.46 -4.11 24.99
C GLU A 327 -15.63 -4.79 26.36
N GLY A 328 -14.69 -4.56 27.29
CA GLY A 328 -14.77 -5.05 28.66
C GLY A 328 -15.94 -4.45 29.44
N ASN A 329 -16.23 -3.16 29.22
CA ASN A 329 -17.40 -2.49 29.77
C ASN A 329 -18.71 -2.85 29.05
N ALA A 330 -18.69 -3.16 27.75
CA ALA A 330 -19.89 -3.56 27.00
C ALA A 330 -20.52 -4.87 27.48
N ARG A 331 -19.78 -5.74 28.19
CA ARG A 331 -20.34 -6.94 28.83
C ARG A 331 -21.22 -6.61 30.04
N ASN A 332 -21.15 -5.38 30.57
CA ASN A 332 -22.01 -4.84 31.61
C ASN A 332 -22.46 -3.40 31.24
N ALA A 333 -23.50 -3.32 30.39
CA ALA A 333 -24.19 -2.10 29.93
C ALA A 333 -23.48 -1.25 28.84
N ALA A 334 -24.28 -0.37 28.20
CA ALA A 334 -23.96 0.46 27.02
C ALA A 334 -22.57 1.13 27.05
N PRO A 335 -21.93 1.41 25.89
CA PRO A 335 -20.58 1.97 25.80
C PRO A 335 -20.45 3.18 26.72
N SER A 336 -19.72 2.99 27.81
CA SER A 336 -19.70 3.93 28.92
C SER A 336 -19.04 5.24 28.48
N CYS A 337 -19.82 6.32 28.46
CA CYS A 337 -19.41 7.72 28.27
C CYS A 337 -18.10 8.10 29.02
N ARG A 338 -17.79 7.39 30.11
CA ARG A 338 -16.60 7.59 30.95
C ARG A 338 -15.26 7.28 30.27
N SER A 339 -15.16 6.22 29.46
CA SER A 339 -13.88 5.88 28.79
C SER A 339 -13.58 6.85 27.66
N THR A 340 -14.62 7.25 26.92
CA THR A 340 -14.52 8.25 25.87
C THR A 340 -14.09 9.59 26.44
N TRP A 341 -14.65 10.00 27.59
CA TRP A 341 -14.25 11.23 28.27
C TRP A 341 -12.76 11.27 28.66
N ILE A 342 -12.23 10.18 29.25
CA ILE A 342 -10.80 10.09 29.59
C ILE A 342 -9.95 10.09 28.32
N SER A 343 -10.28 9.30 27.30
CA SER A 343 -9.51 9.27 26.05
C SER A 343 -9.49 10.62 25.33
N THR A 344 -10.61 11.34 25.32
CA THR A 344 -10.68 12.69 24.74
C THR A 344 -9.85 13.67 25.56
N GLY A 345 -9.93 13.63 26.89
CA GLY A 345 -9.11 14.48 27.75
C GLY A 345 -7.61 14.24 27.55
N LEU A 346 -7.18 12.98 27.41
CA LEU A 346 -5.80 12.62 27.11
C LEU A 346 -5.35 13.09 25.71
N ALA A 347 -6.21 13.01 24.70
CA ALA A 347 -5.93 13.51 23.35
C ALA A 347 -5.74 15.04 23.35
N ILE A 348 -6.59 15.77 24.09
CA ILE A 348 -6.45 17.22 24.23
C ILE A 348 -5.14 17.55 24.97
N GLU A 349 -4.75 16.78 25.99
CA GLU A 349 -3.46 16.98 26.66
C GLU A 349 -2.24 16.79 25.74
N GLU A 350 -2.29 15.84 24.80
CA GLU A 350 -1.26 15.68 23.77
C GLU A 350 -1.22 16.88 22.80
N ALA A 351 -2.40 17.35 22.37
CA ALA A 351 -2.53 18.55 21.54
C ALA A 351 -1.97 19.79 22.25
N GLN A 352 -2.22 19.95 23.56
CA GLN A 352 -1.63 21.02 24.38
C GLN A 352 -0.09 20.93 24.41
N ILE A 353 0.49 19.74 24.53
CA ILE A 353 1.96 19.56 24.50
C ILE A 353 2.53 19.95 23.13
N ALA A 354 1.87 19.54 22.04
CA ALA A 354 2.27 19.92 20.69
C ALA A 354 2.22 21.44 20.50
N LEU A 355 1.16 22.08 20.98
CA LEU A 355 0.97 23.53 20.93
C LEU A 355 2.04 24.26 21.78
N LEU A 356 2.37 23.77 22.99
CA LEU A 356 3.43 24.34 23.82
C LEU A 356 4.79 24.32 23.11
N ILE A 357 5.13 23.23 22.45
CA ILE A 357 6.39 23.10 21.70
C ILE A 357 6.41 24.08 20.53
N GLU A 358 5.29 24.26 19.84
CA GLU A 358 5.18 25.17 18.71
C GLU A 358 5.25 26.65 19.15
N VAL A 359 4.60 27.01 20.26
CA VAL A 359 4.69 28.34 20.88
C VAL A 359 6.13 28.64 21.32
N GLN A 360 6.81 27.68 21.97
CA GLN A 360 8.23 27.81 22.34
C GLN A 360 9.14 27.96 21.11
N ARG A 361 8.82 27.28 20.00
CA ARG A 361 9.58 27.35 18.75
C ARG A 361 9.49 28.72 18.08
N ILE A 362 8.29 29.29 18.01
CA ILE A 362 8.04 30.56 17.32
C ILE A 362 8.61 31.75 18.12
N GLY A 363 8.58 31.67 19.46
CA GLY A 363 9.13 32.70 20.34
C GLY A 363 8.43 34.07 20.22
N ARG A 364 9.02 35.12 20.80
CA ARG A 364 8.42 36.48 20.86
C ARG A 364 8.34 37.23 19.52
N ARG A 365 8.88 36.69 18.42
CA ARG A 365 8.90 37.33 17.08
C ARG A 365 8.12 36.48 16.07
N SER A 366 6.86 36.22 16.36
CA SER A 366 5.92 35.51 15.46
C SER A 366 5.42 36.40 14.32
N THR A 367 5.32 35.85 13.11
CA THR A 367 4.60 36.50 12.00
C THR A 367 3.08 36.42 12.21
N GLU A 368 2.34 37.33 11.60
CA GLU A 368 0.87 37.40 11.74
C GLU A 368 0.16 36.13 11.27
N THR A 369 0.67 35.48 10.20
CA THR A 369 0.21 34.18 9.72
C THR A 369 0.44 33.05 10.73
N GLN A 370 1.61 33.02 11.39
CA GLN A 370 1.90 32.03 12.43
C GLN A 370 1.02 32.22 13.67
N ARG A 371 0.65 33.46 14.00
CA ARG A 371 -0.33 33.74 15.06
C ARG A 371 -1.73 33.27 14.67
N LEU A 372 -2.10 33.41 13.39
CA LEU A 372 -3.37 32.92 12.85
C LEU A 372 -3.44 31.39 12.90
N ASP A 373 -2.37 30.69 12.49
CA ASP A 373 -2.30 29.22 12.53
C ASP A 373 -2.42 28.70 13.97
N ILE A 374 -1.74 29.35 14.92
CA ILE A 374 -1.89 29.07 16.37
C ILE A 374 -3.34 29.31 16.81
N ALA A 375 -3.93 30.46 16.46
CA ALA A 375 -5.30 30.81 16.86
C ALA A 375 -6.37 29.89 16.24
N GLN A 376 -6.13 29.36 15.03
CA GLN A 376 -7.00 28.39 14.38
C GLN A 376 -6.88 27.01 15.02
N ALA A 377 -5.66 26.55 15.33
CA ALA A 377 -5.45 25.32 16.09
C ALA A 377 -6.09 25.39 17.48
N MET A 378 -6.09 26.57 18.12
CA MET A 378 -6.78 26.80 19.40
C MET A 378 -8.32 26.73 19.32
N ARG A 379 -8.92 26.89 18.13
CA ARG A 379 -10.39 26.97 17.94
C ARG A 379 -11.02 25.66 17.47
N LEU A 380 -10.26 24.80 16.79
CA LEU A 380 -10.77 23.57 16.15
C LEU A 380 -11.00 22.41 17.13
N ASP A 381 -10.27 22.32 18.25
CA ASP A 381 -10.39 21.16 19.16
C ASP A 381 -11.44 21.32 20.27
N ILE A 382 -12.03 22.51 20.46
CA ILE A 382 -13.00 22.78 21.55
C ILE A 382 -14.47 22.57 21.10
N LEU A 383 -14.75 22.50 19.79
CA LEU A 383 -16.12 22.56 19.26
C LEU A 383 -16.71 21.24 18.73
N ASP A 384 -15.95 20.14 18.68
CA ASP A 384 -16.45 18.87 18.11
C ASP A 384 -17.17 17.94 19.11
N GLY A 385 -17.56 18.47 20.28
CA GLY A 385 -18.14 17.65 21.37
C GLY A 385 -19.31 18.25 22.15
N LEU A 386 -19.86 19.40 21.75
CA LEU A 386 -21.03 19.99 22.40
C LEU A 386 -22.16 20.08 21.37
N ASP A 387 -23.23 19.30 21.60
CA ASP A 387 -24.48 19.42 20.86
C ASP A 387 -24.97 20.87 20.90
N ASP A 388 -25.38 21.31 19.72
CA ASP A 388 -25.96 22.58 19.36
C ASP A 388 -27.21 22.85 20.23
N ASP A 389 -27.12 23.75 21.21
CA ASP A 389 -28.23 24.60 21.65
C ASP A 389 -27.80 25.61 22.72
N GLN A 390 -27.96 26.90 22.38
CA GLN A 390 -27.99 28.08 23.26
C GLN A 390 -26.72 28.47 24.04
N ALA A 391 -25.93 29.36 23.44
CA ALA A 391 -25.22 30.38 24.23
C ALA A 391 -25.10 31.69 23.44
N ASP A 392 -25.90 32.67 23.84
CA ASP A 392 -25.83 34.07 23.42
C ASP A 392 -24.48 34.67 23.89
N PHE A 393 -23.58 34.92 22.95
CA PHE A 393 -22.26 35.50 23.24
C PHE A 393 -22.35 37.03 23.13
N THR A 394 -22.78 37.66 24.23
CA THR A 394 -22.52 39.09 24.45
C THR A 394 -21.05 39.33 24.78
N GLU A 395 -20.50 40.35 24.13
CA GLU A 395 -19.16 40.94 24.28
C GLU A 395 -18.55 40.86 25.69
N THR A 396 -17.38 40.22 25.81
CA THR A 396 -16.41 40.59 26.85
C THR A 396 -14.97 40.48 26.36
N SER A 397 -14.34 41.65 26.23
CA SER A 397 -12.98 41.98 26.66
C SER A 397 -11.79 41.26 26.00
N ASP A 398 -11.12 42.03 25.13
CA ASP A 398 -9.72 41.91 24.72
C ASP A 398 -8.76 41.64 25.88
N THR A 399 -8.49 40.36 26.15
CA THR A 399 -7.26 39.93 26.83
C THR A 399 -6.90 38.55 26.31
N TRP A 400 -5.61 38.27 26.13
CA TRP A 400 -5.06 36.93 25.98
C TRP A 400 -5.26 36.08 27.26
N ALA A 401 -6.50 35.91 27.71
CA ALA A 401 -6.93 35.13 28.86
C ALA A 401 -7.93 34.10 28.33
N ASN A 402 -7.54 32.88 27.98
CA ASN A 402 -6.71 31.95 28.75
C ASN A 402 -5.80 31.21 27.77
N SER A 403 -4.52 31.00 28.09
CA SER A 403 -3.64 30.08 27.36
C SER A 403 -4.25 28.66 27.36
N PRO A 404 -4.87 28.18 26.27
CA PRO A 404 -5.47 26.84 26.23
C PRO A 404 -4.44 25.74 26.44
N GLU A 405 -3.17 26.00 26.07
CA GLU A 405 -2.03 25.11 26.27
C GLU A 405 -1.60 24.93 27.74
N LEU A 406 -2.12 25.79 28.64
CA LEU A 406 -1.88 25.75 30.09
C LEU A 406 -3.16 25.45 30.88
N THR A 407 -4.29 25.28 30.21
CA THR A 407 -5.56 24.97 30.88
C THR A 407 -5.52 23.54 31.44
N VAL A 408 -5.80 23.41 32.73
CA VAL A 408 -5.80 22.10 33.40
C VAL A 408 -7.06 21.35 33.00
N ILE A 409 -6.89 20.21 32.33
CA ILE A 409 -8.00 19.32 31.99
C ILE A 409 -8.32 18.49 33.23
N LEU A 410 -9.61 18.42 33.57
CA LEU A 410 -10.10 17.64 34.70
C LEU A 410 -9.96 16.16 34.37
N LEU A 411 -8.83 15.56 34.68
CA LEU A 411 -8.59 14.12 34.64
C LEU A 411 -8.36 13.61 36.08
N PRO A 412 -8.64 12.33 36.40
CA PRO A 412 -8.34 11.77 37.71
C PRO A 412 -6.88 12.02 38.16
N SER A 413 -5.90 11.97 37.25
CA SER A 413 -4.49 12.30 37.55
C SER A 413 -4.23 13.76 37.92
N ASN A 414 -5.09 14.69 37.49
CA ASN A 414 -5.01 16.11 37.83
C ASN A 414 -5.83 16.45 39.10
N LEU A 415 -6.84 15.66 39.44
CA LEU A 415 -7.63 15.75 40.67
C LEU A 415 -6.92 15.13 41.88
N GLY A 416 -6.16 14.04 41.65
CA GLY A 416 -5.49 13.28 42.70
C GLY A 416 -6.40 12.23 43.35
N VAL A 417 -5.78 11.16 43.88
CA VAL A 417 -6.48 9.95 44.38
C VAL A 417 -7.46 10.28 45.51
N ASP A 418 -7.07 11.13 46.46
CA ASP A 418 -7.92 11.49 47.61
C ASP A 418 -9.19 12.25 47.23
N GLN A 419 -9.09 13.12 46.22
CA GLN A 419 -10.24 13.88 45.73
C GLN A 419 -11.14 13.01 44.82
N CYS A 420 -10.54 12.07 44.07
CA CYS A 420 -11.31 11.09 43.30
C CYS A 420 -12.14 10.15 44.19
N ARG A 421 -11.62 9.78 45.37
CA ARG A 421 -12.36 9.03 46.41
C ARG A 421 -13.56 9.80 46.96
N HIS A 422 -13.43 11.13 47.12
CA HIS A 422 -14.52 11.98 47.61
C HIS A 422 -15.61 12.23 46.56
N CYS A 423 -15.29 12.19 45.26
CA CYS A 423 -16.21 12.51 44.16
C CYS A 423 -16.81 11.28 43.45
N ILE A 424 -16.67 10.07 44.01
CA ILE A 424 -17.15 8.80 43.40
C ILE A 424 -16.53 8.58 42.00
N ALA A 425 -15.25 8.91 41.85
CA ALA A 425 -14.47 8.74 40.62
C ALA A 425 -13.34 7.70 40.78
N GLU A 426 -13.31 6.95 41.88
CA GLU A 426 -12.26 5.94 42.17
C GLU A 426 -12.21 4.84 41.09
N ASP A 427 -13.35 4.46 40.53
CA ASP A 427 -13.45 3.47 39.44
C ASP A 427 -12.79 3.93 38.12
N LEU A 428 -12.50 5.22 37.97
CA LEU A 428 -11.85 5.78 36.77
C LEU A 428 -10.33 5.73 36.84
N ILE A 429 -9.75 5.54 38.03
CA ILE A 429 -8.30 5.52 38.23
C ILE A 429 -7.63 4.35 37.49
N PRO A 430 -8.09 3.08 37.62
CA PRO A 430 -7.48 1.97 36.89
C PRO A 430 -7.58 2.15 35.37
N LEU A 431 -8.68 2.75 34.92
CA LEU A 431 -8.93 3.02 33.52
C LEU A 431 -7.96 4.07 32.94
N GLU A 432 -7.75 5.18 33.66
CA GLU A 432 -6.78 6.19 33.24
C GLU A 432 -5.35 5.63 33.25
N ILE A 433 -5.00 4.80 34.24
CA ILE A 433 -3.69 4.12 34.29
C ILE A 433 -3.46 3.27 33.03
N SER A 434 -4.42 2.44 32.63
CA SER A 434 -4.29 1.60 31.42
C SER A 434 -4.12 2.45 30.16
N LEU A 435 -4.86 3.55 30.03
CA LEU A 435 -4.73 4.45 28.88
C LEU A 435 -3.36 5.15 28.86
N HIS A 436 -2.85 5.58 30.02
CA HIS A 436 -1.49 6.12 30.14
C HIS A 436 -0.41 5.08 29.79
N GLU A 437 -0.60 3.80 30.09
CA GLU A 437 0.31 2.74 29.64
C GLU A 437 0.37 2.64 28.11
N GLY A 438 -0.79 2.76 27.44
CA GLY A 438 -0.90 2.86 25.99
C GLY A 438 -0.11 4.05 25.45
N GLN A 439 -0.39 5.26 25.97
CA GLN A 439 0.29 6.48 25.55
C GLN A 439 1.81 6.41 25.76
N ALA A 440 2.25 5.82 26.88
CA ALA A 440 3.67 5.64 27.16
C ALA A 440 4.34 4.71 26.14
N ASN A 441 3.68 3.62 25.75
CA ASN A 441 4.18 2.70 24.72
C ASN A 441 4.27 3.39 23.35
N ASP A 442 3.23 4.14 22.98
CA ASP A 442 3.12 4.84 21.71
C ASP A 442 4.20 5.93 21.62
N ALA A 443 4.39 6.72 22.68
CA ALA A 443 5.41 7.75 22.76
C ALA A 443 6.83 7.15 22.68
N LEU A 444 7.11 6.05 23.39
CA LEU A 444 8.41 5.39 23.33
C LEU A 444 8.71 4.80 21.96
N HIS A 445 7.72 4.18 21.30
CA HIS A 445 7.90 3.62 19.96
C HIS A 445 8.20 4.70 18.93
N ASN A 446 7.40 5.77 18.91
CA ASN A 446 7.63 6.89 17.99
C ASN A 446 8.99 7.55 18.26
N LEU A 447 9.38 7.68 19.53
CA LEU A 447 10.70 8.19 19.91
C LEU A 447 11.83 7.33 19.35
N GLN A 448 11.72 6.00 19.40
CA GLN A 448 12.69 5.09 18.77
C GLN A 448 12.77 5.29 17.26
N ILE A 449 11.62 5.35 16.57
CA ILE A 449 11.55 5.58 15.12
C ILE A 449 12.24 6.90 14.75
N HIS A 450 11.90 7.99 15.44
CA HIS A 450 12.46 9.30 15.13
C HIS A 450 13.96 9.39 15.43
N LEU A 451 14.44 8.74 16.50
CA LEU A 451 15.87 8.63 16.76
C LEU A 451 16.60 7.84 15.66
N CYS A 452 16.04 6.71 15.20
CA CYS A 452 16.58 5.96 14.07
C CYS A 452 16.61 6.79 12.78
N ASN A 453 15.50 7.47 12.44
CA ASN A 453 15.43 8.34 11.27
C ASN A 453 16.47 9.46 11.34
N LYS A 454 16.60 10.13 12.49
CA LYS A 454 17.60 11.17 12.70
C LYS A 454 19.02 10.62 12.52
N ALA A 455 19.33 9.42 13.02
CA ALA A 455 20.63 8.78 12.81
C ALA A 455 20.91 8.48 11.32
N ILE A 456 19.91 8.01 10.58
CA ILE A 456 20.00 7.76 9.14
C ILE A 456 20.25 9.07 8.40
N LEU A 457 19.49 10.13 8.66
CA LEU A 457 19.64 11.44 8.02
C LEU A 457 21.04 12.03 8.23
N PHE A 458 21.63 11.85 9.42
CA PHE A 458 23.02 12.25 9.65
C PHE A 458 23.99 11.50 8.72
N ARG A 459 23.79 10.20 8.51
CA ARG A 459 24.67 9.35 7.70
C ARG A 459 24.49 9.58 6.20
N THR A 460 23.25 9.65 5.72
CA THR A 460 22.94 9.68 4.28
C THR A 460 22.89 11.08 3.73
N THR A 461 22.35 12.04 4.48
CA THR A 461 22.02 13.36 3.94
C THR A 461 23.00 14.41 4.43
N VAL A 462 23.25 14.50 5.75
CA VAL A 462 24.13 15.53 6.33
C VAL A 462 25.59 15.30 5.94
N ARG A 463 26.12 14.08 6.12
CA ARG A 463 27.52 13.75 5.80
C ARG A 463 27.83 13.77 4.29
N GLN A 464 26.85 13.50 3.44
CA GLN A 464 27.03 13.48 1.98
C GLN A 464 26.80 14.85 1.31
N ALA A 465 26.29 15.85 2.04
CA ALA A 465 26.02 17.17 1.50
C ALA A 465 27.30 17.93 1.14
N LYS A 466 27.54 18.11 -0.16
CA LYS A 466 28.76 18.74 -0.70
C LYS A 466 28.69 20.26 -0.85
N SER A 467 27.48 20.83 -0.88
CA SER A 467 27.28 22.29 -1.04
C SER A 467 26.58 22.89 0.18
N GLN A 468 26.73 24.21 0.34
CA GLN A 468 26.11 24.93 1.45
C GLN A 468 24.58 24.80 1.43
N ALA A 469 23.95 24.92 0.25
CA ALA A 469 22.51 24.77 0.10
C ALA A 469 22.03 23.36 0.48
N LEU A 470 22.78 22.31 0.12
CA LEU A 470 22.45 20.93 0.50
C LEU A 470 22.63 20.70 2.00
N LYS A 471 23.66 21.30 2.63
CA LYS A 471 23.85 21.24 4.08
C LYS A 471 22.69 21.91 4.80
N THR A 472 22.27 23.10 4.38
CA THR A 472 21.13 23.81 4.98
C THR A 472 19.84 22.99 4.90
N ARG A 473 19.56 22.36 3.74
CA ARG A 473 18.40 21.46 3.59
C ARG A 473 18.50 20.22 4.48
N ALA A 474 19.67 19.59 4.55
CA ALA A 474 19.89 18.44 5.42
C ALA A 474 19.68 18.78 6.89
N TRP A 475 20.17 19.93 7.34
CA TRP A 475 19.94 20.40 8.72
C TRP A 475 18.47 20.76 8.97
N SER A 476 17.75 21.32 8.01
CA SER A 476 16.30 21.56 8.14
C SER A 476 15.53 20.26 8.37
N GLN A 477 15.89 19.17 7.69
CA GLN A 477 15.30 17.84 7.92
C GLN A 477 15.63 17.31 9.32
N VAL A 478 16.89 17.46 9.77
CA VAL A 478 17.30 17.07 11.14
C VAL A 478 16.52 17.87 12.19
N THR A 479 16.30 19.16 11.98
CA THR A 479 15.51 20.01 12.89
C THR A 479 14.06 19.54 12.97
N SER A 480 13.45 19.18 11.83
CA SER A 480 12.09 18.64 11.81
C SER A 480 11.98 17.32 12.59
N VAL A 481 12.92 16.39 12.40
CA VAL A 481 12.92 15.14 13.17
C VAL A 481 13.19 15.39 14.66
N GLN A 482 14.04 16.37 14.99
CA GLN A 482 14.27 16.77 16.39
C GLN A 482 13.00 17.29 17.06
N GLN A 483 12.11 17.98 16.34
CA GLN A 483 10.82 18.42 16.88
C GLN A 483 9.94 17.24 17.25
N ALA A 484 9.85 16.24 16.38
CA ALA A 484 9.12 15.00 16.67
C ALA A 484 9.71 14.26 17.88
N VAL A 485 11.04 14.20 18.02
CA VAL A 485 11.70 13.64 19.22
C VAL A 485 11.31 14.42 20.48
N SER A 486 11.32 15.76 20.43
CA SER A 486 10.95 16.61 21.55
C SER A 486 9.47 16.46 21.94
N LEU A 487 8.57 16.28 20.96
CA LEU A 487 7.16 16.02 21.18
C LEU A 487 6.94 14.73 21.95
N HIS A 488 7.40 13.60 21.41
CA HIS A 488 7.17 12.30 22.05
C HIS A 488 7.93 12.15 23.38
N ALA A 489 9.08 12.80 23.55
CA ALA A 489 9.77 12.87 24.84
C ALA A 489 8.93 13.62 25.90
N SER A 490 8.25 14.69 25.49
CA SER A 490 7.41 15.52 26.37
C SER A 490 6.11 14.78 26.75
N ILE A 491 5.47 14.12 25.78
CA ILE A 491 4.31 13.25 26.02
C ILE A 491 4.66 12.18 27.04
N TYR A 492 5.70 11.37 26.78
CA TYR A 492 6.15 10.32 27.70
C TYR A 492 6.45 10.85 29.11
N SER A 493 7.12 12.01 29.20
CA SER A 493 7.47 12.61 30.49
C SER A 493 6.24 13.11 31.25
N LYS A 494 5.21 13.60 30.57
CA LYS A 494 3.93 14.04 31.17
C LYS A 494 3.11 12.84 31.61
N THR A 495 2.90 11.86 30.73
CA THR A 495 2.22 10.58 30.99
C THR A 495 2.82 9.90 32.23
N ARG A 496 4.15 9.77 32.30
CA ARG A 496 4.81 9.16 33.47
C ARG A 496 4.55 9.94 34.77
N LYS A 497 4.55 11.27 34.74
CA LYS A 497 4.24 12.09 35.92
C LYS A 497 2.80 11.89 36.36
N GLN A 498 1.86 11.79 35.43
CA GLN A 498 0.44 11.57 35.71
C GLN A 498 0.19 10.18 36.27
N MET A 499 0.83 9.14 35.69
CA MET A 499 0.80 7.80 36.25
C MET A 499 1.27 7.79 37.70
N ILE A 500 2.37 8.49 38.05
CA ILE A 500 2.87 8.56 39.43
C ILE A 500 1.84 9.19 40.38
N LYS A 501 1.11 10.22 39.94
CA LYS A 501 0.06 10.87 40.76
C LYS A 501 -1.12 9.94 41.05
N LEU A 502 -1.32 8.92 40.23
CA LEU A 502 -2.37 7.91 40.39
C LEU A 502 -1.92 6.71 41.25
N GLU A 503 -0.73 6.77 41.86
CA GLU A 503 -0.17 5.70 42.71
C GLU A 503 -0.12 4.32 42.01
N PRO A 504 0.66 4.18 40.93
CA PRO A 504 0.66 2.98 40.11
C PRO A 504 1.39 1.83 40.82
N GLY A 505 1.12 0.59 40.40
CA GLY A 505 1.78 -0.59 40.95
C GLY A 505 3.31 -0.55 40.78
N GLN A 506 4.03 -1.21 41.68
CA GLN A 506 5.50 -1.23 41.69
C GLN A 506 6.11 -1.77 40.37
N ASP A 507 5.42 -2.70 39.72
CA ASP A 507 5.78 -3.26 38.41
C ASP A 507 5.76 -2.19 37.29
N GLN A 508 4.77 -1.28 37.32
CA GLN A 508 4.65 -0.20 36.34
C GLN A 508 5.75 0.85 36.51
N LEU A 509 6.14 1.15 37.76
CA LEU A 509 7.26 2.05 38.05
C LEU A 509 8.61 1.47 37.61
N GLN A 510 8.77 0.14 37.64
CA GLN A 510 9.97 -0.54 37.15
C GLN A 510 10.01 -0.58 35.61
N LYS A 511 8.84 -0.73 34.97
CA LYS A 511 8.68 -0.75 33.51
C LYS A 511 8.90 0.62 32.87
N TYR A 512 8.26 1.68 33.39
CA TYR A 512 8.30 3.03 32.82
C TYR A 512 9.30 3.94 33.56
N LYS A 513 10.57 3.89 33.14
CA LYS A 513 11.68 4.64 33.74
C LYS A 513 11.69 6.12 33.33
N PRO A 514 12.27 7.03 34.15
CA PRO A 514 12.44 8.42 33.74
C PRO A 514 13.34 8.51 32.51
N LEU A 515 12.94 9.34 31.54
CA LEU A 515 13.69 9.58 30.31
C LEU A 515 14.82 10.57 30.59
N LEU A 516 16.06 10.18 30.30
CA LEU A 516 17.24 11.03 30.50
C LEU A 516 17.58 11.76 29.19
N CYS A 517 17.98 13.03 29.29
CA CYS A 517 18.41 13.83 28.13
C CYS A 517 19.54 13.16 27.32
N GLU A 518 20.37 12.34 27.97
CA GLU A 518 21.45 11.59 27.31
C GLU A 518 20.92 10.49 26.38
N GLN A 519 19.78 9.87 26.71
CA GLN A 519 19.15 8.82 25.90
C GLN A 519 18.53 9.39 24.61
N LEU A 520 18.32 10.70 24.55
CA LEU A 520 17.80 11.42 23.38
C LEU A 520 18.91 11.94 22.46
N LYS A 521 20.16 11.85 22.92
CA LYS A 521 21.33 12.20 22.10
C LYS A 521 21.70 11.01 21.24
N ILE A 522 21.81 11.26 19.95
CA ILE A 522 22.36 10.28 19.01
C ILE A 522 23.86 10.52 18.99
N SER A 523 24.64 9.50 19.32
CA SER A 523 26.10 9.57 19.16
C SER A 523 26.44 9.73 17.69
N THR A 524 26.81 10.96 17.30
CA THR A 524 27.30 11.28 15.96
C THR A 524 28.75 10.86 15.75
N ALA A 525 29.43 10.44 16.83
CA ALA A 525 30.85 10.08 16.89
C ALA A 525 31.14 8.64 16.44
N VAL A 526 30.15 7.76 16.43
CA VAL A 526 30.35 6.38 15.99
C VAL A 526 30.34 6.33 14.45
N GLY A 527 31.52 6.55 13.88
CA GLY A 527 31.86 6.12 12.53
C GLY A 527 31.98 4.60 12.41
N ASP A 528 32.15 3.93 13.55
CA ASP A 528 32.33 2.49 13.74
C ASP A 528 32.00 2.13 15.20
N PRO A 529 30.97 1.32 15.52
CA PRO A 529 30.62 1.00 16.91
C PRO A 529 31.67 0.20 17.67
N ASN A 530 32.73 -0.28 17.00
CA ASN A 530 33.85 -1.00 17.60
C ASN A 530 35.23 -0.50 17.10
N ALA A 531 35.51 0.80 17.25
CA ALA A 531 36.89 1.29 17.26
C ALA A 531 37.47 1.24 18.68
#